data_AF-A0A2X2VLT6-F1
#
_entry.id   AF-A0A2X2VLT6-F1
#
_cell.length_a   1.000
_cell.length_b   1.000
_cell.length_c   1.000
_cell.angle_alpha   90.00
_cell.angle_beta   90.00
_cell.angle_gamma   90.00
#
_symmetry.space_group_name_H-M   'P 1'
#
loop_
_entity.id
_entity.type
_entity.pdbx_description
1 polymer ?
#
loop_
_entity_poly.entity_id
_entity_poly.type
_entity_poly.pdbx_seq_one_letter_code
_entity_poly.pdbx_strand_id
1 'polypeptide(L)'
;MRLVPHATMPYPVKDIRVLSRITTEAFNQRRKTIRNSLGNLFSVEVLTELGIDPALRAENISVAQYCQMANYLSENAPSKES
;
A
#
# COMPACT_ATOMS: atom_id res chain seq x y z
N MET A 1 18.38 -4.12 -19.10
CA MET A 1 17.46 -3.15 -18.47
C MET A 1 18.30 -2.07 -17.81
N ARG A 2 18.02 -0.78 -18.05
CA ARG A 2 18.71 0.35 -17.39
C ARG A 2 17.77 0.95 -16.35
N LEU A 3 18.19 0.96 -15.09
CA LEU A 3 17.48 1.63 -14.00
C LEU A 3 18.05 3.03 -13.84
N VAL A 4 17.19 4.05 -13.78
CA VAL A 4 17.60 5.44 -13.53
C VAL A 4 16.83 5.95 -12.32
N PRO A 5 17.52 6.37 -11.24
CA PRO A 5 16.87 6.96 -10.08
C PRO A 5 16.04 8.19 -10.48
N HIS A 6 14.84 8.32 -9.92
CA HIS A 6 14.03 9.51 -10.11
C HIS A 6 14.62 10.69 -9.33
N ALA A 7 14.91 11.80 -10.02
CA ALA A 7 15.36 13.05 -9.38
C ALA A 7 14.26 13.67 -8.50
N THR A 8 13.00 13.51 -8.90
CA THR A 8 11.82 13.86 -8.11
C THR A 8 10.91 12.65 -8.06
N MET A 9 10.61 12.18 -6.84
CA MET A 9 9.82 10.97 -6.66
C MET A 9 8.37 11.25 -7.11
N PRO A 10 7.81 10.49 -8.08
CA PRO A 10 6.47 10.76 -8.60
C PRO A 10 5.38 10.48 -7.56
N TYR A 11 5.64 9.55 -6.63
CA TYR A 11 4.75 9.20 -5.54
C TYR A 11 5.54 9.22 -4.22
N PRO A 12 5.61 10.38 -3.53
CA PRO A 12 6.34 10.47 -2.28
C PRO A 12 5.65 9.60 -1.23
N VAL A 13 6.46 8.79 -0.53
CA VAL A 13 6.00 7.97 0.59
C VAL A 13 6.70 8.42 1.86
N LYS A 14 5.94 8.64 2.94
CA LYS A 14 6.49 9.09 4.23
C LYS A 14 7.38 8.04 4.88
N ASP A 15 6.95 6.78 4.89
CA ASP A 15 7.72 5.67 5.43
C ASP A 15 7.78 4.48 4.45
N ILE A 16 8.98 4.24 3.93
CA ILE A 16 9.26 3.15 2.99
C ILE A 16 9.06 1.77 3.65
N ARG A 17 9.24 1.66 4.97
CA ARG A 17 9.01 0.41 5.72
C ARG A 17 7.54 0.02 5.71
N VAL A 18 6.65 1.01 5.79
CA VAL A 18 5.20 0.79 5.69
C VAL A 18 4.84 0.31 4.29
N LEU A 19 5.38 0.94 3.24
CA LEU A 19 5.20 0.48 1.85
C LEU A 19 5.70 -0.96 1.65
N SER A 20 6.89 -1.28 2.16
CA SER A 20 7.46 -2.62 2.09
C SER A 20 6.58 -3.65 2.80
N ARG A 21 6.03 -3.31 3.97
CA ARG A 21 5.10 -4.19 4.70
C ARG A 21 3.81 -4.44 3.93
N ILE A 22 3.16 -3.41 3.40
CA ILE A 22 1.90 -3.55 2.66
C ILE A 22 2.10 -4.40 1.41
N THR A 23 3.13 -4.10 0.62
CA THR A 23 3.45 -4.87 -0.59
C THR A 23 3.77 -6.33 -0.26
N THR A 24 4.53 -6.59 0.81
CA THR A 24 4.82 -7.95 1.27
C THR A 24 3.54 -8.73 1.60
N GLU A 25 2.63 -8.16 2.41
CA GLU A 25 1.36 -8.82 2.76
C GLU A 25 0.48 -9.06 1.53
N ALA A 26 0.37 -8.05 0.64
CA ALA A 26 -0.42 -8.14 -0.58
C ALA A 26 0.11 -9.26 -1.50
N PHE A 27 1.43 -9.31 -1.74
CA PHE A 27 2.04 -10.27 -2.66
C PHE A 27 2.24 -11.67 -2.07
N ASN A 28 2.37 -11.81 -0.74
CA ASN A 28 2.32 -13.11 -0.06
C ASN A 28 1.02 -13.85 -0.39
N GLN A 29 -0.09 -13.11 -0.53
CA GLN A 29 -1.38 -13.64 -0.91
C GLN A 29 -1.82 -13.14 -2.29
N ARG A 30 -0.91 -13.08 -3.29
CA ARG A 30 -1.18 -12.48 -4.62
C ARG A 30 -2.42 -13.00 -5.37
N ARG A 31 -2.89 -14.21 -5.03
CA ARG A 31 -4.08 -14.84 -5.65
C ARG A 31 -5.39 -14.53 -4.92
N LYS A 32 -5.33 -13.91 -3.74
CA LYS A 32 -6.46 -13.45 -2.95
C LYS A 32 -6.74 -11.99 -3.26
N THR A 33 -7.97 -11.57 -2.98
CA THR A 33 -8.37 -10.17 -3.11
C THR A 33 -7.69 -9.33 -2.03
N ILE A 34 -7.53 -8.04 -2.29
CA ILE A 34 -6.85 -7.10 -1.39
C ILE A 34 -7.55 -7.01 -0.05
N ARG A 35 -8.89 -7.13 -0.01
CA ARG A 35 -9.64 -7.28 1.24
C ARG A 35 -9.16 -8.45 2.11
N ASN A 36 -8.83 -9.59 1.49
CA ASN A 36 -8.38 -10.77 2.22
C ASN A 36 -6.89 -10.68 2.58
N SER A 37 -6.06 -10.17 1.66
CA SER A 37 -4.62 -10.04 1.88
C SER A 37 -4.28 -8.94 2.88
N LEU A 38 -4.97 -7.80 2.81
CA LEU A 38 -4.72 -6.60 3.61
C LEU A 38 -5.78 -6.33 4.69
N GLY A 39 -6.72 -7.24 4.91
CA GLY A 39 -7.81 -7.05 5.89
C GLY A 39 -7.34 -6.85 7.34
N ASN A 40 -6.10 -7.26 7.65
CA ASN A 40 -5.48 -7.01 8.97
C ASN A 40 -4.93 -5.57 9.10
N LEU A 41 -4.76 -4.85 7.99
CA LEU A 41 -4.15 -3.53 7.93
C LEU A 41 -5.16 -2.44 7.54
N PHE A 42 -6.12 -2.78 6.68
CA PHE A 42 -7.12 -1.85 6.17
C PHE A 42 -8.51 -2.46 6.28
N SER A 43 -9.47 -1.64 6.70
CA SER A 43 -10.88 -1.97 6.57
C SER A 43 -11.36 -1.76 5.13
N VAL A 44 -12.51 -2.32 4.78
CA VAL A 44 -13.06 -2.20 3.42
C VAL A 44 -13.45 -0.76 3.12
N GLU A 45 -13.93 -0.04 4.13
CA GLU A 45 -14.33 1.36 4.06
C GLU A 45 -13.11 2.22 3.68
N VAL A 46 -11.98 2.04 4.36
CA VAL A 46 -10.74 2.76 4.07
C VAL A 46 -10.23 2.49 2.66
N LEU A 47 -10.26 1.22 2.21
CA LEU A 47 -9.87 0.89 0.83
C LEU A 47 -10.77 1.62 -0.19
N THR A 48 -12.07 1.65 0.08
CA THR A 48 -13.05 2.32 -0.78
C THR A 48 -12.87 3.84 -0.78
N GLU A 49 -12.59 4.44 0.38
CA GLU A 49 -12.27 5.88 0.52
C GLU A 49 -11.00 6.26 -0.26
N LEU A 50 -10.00 5.39 -0.28
CA LEU A 50 -8.79 5.55 -1.08
C LEU A 50 -9.00 5.25 -2.57
N GLY A 51 -10.23 4.94 -3.00
CA GLY A 51 -10.55 4.61 -4.39
C GLY A 51 -9.96 3.28 -4.86
N ILE A 52 -9.72 2.35 -3.93
CA ILE A 52 -9.18 1.01 -4.20
C ILE A 52 -10.32 0.02 -4.10
N ASP A 53 -10.57 -0.72 -5.18
CA ASP A 53 -11.57 -1.78 -5.16
C ASP A 53 -11.06 -2.98 -4.33
N PRO A 54 -11.74 -3.33 -3.21
CA PRO A 54 -11.36 -4.43 -2.33
C PRO A 54 -11.40 -5.81 -2.99
N ALA A 55 -12.09 -5.96 -4.13
CA ALA A 55 -12.15 -7.17 -4.93
C ALA A 55 -10.95 -7.36 -5.87
N LEU A 56 -10.13 -6.31 -6.09
CA LEU A 56 -8.91 -6.41 -6.88
C LEU A 56 -7.88 -7.32 -6.20
N ARG A 57 -6.92 -7.79 -6.98
CA ARG A 57 -5.77 -8.57 -6.52
C ARG A 57 -4.54 -7.69 -6.41
N ALA A 58 -3.52 -8.15 -5.68
CA ALA A 58 -2.26 -7.42 -5.47
C ALA A 58 -1.60 -6.92 -6.75
N GLU A 59 -1.66 -7.71 -7.82
CA GLU A 59 -1.09 -7.40 -9.13
C GLU A 59 -1.89 -6.35 -9.93
N ASN A 60 -3.17 -6.14 -9.59
CA ASN A 60 -4.04 -5.18 -10.27
C ASN A 60 -4.06 -3.81 -9.58
N ILE A 61 -3.33 -3.65 -8.47
CA ILE A 61 -3.17 -2.37 -7.79
C ILE A 61 -1.93 -1.65 -8.33
N SER A 62 -2.10 -0.38 -8.65
CA SER A 62 -1.02 0.49 -9.14
C SER A 62 -0.02 0.86 -8.04
N VAL A 63 1.20 1.22 -8.44
CA VAL A 63 2.23 1.72 -7.51
C VAL A 63 1.74 2.97 -6.77
N ALA A 64 1.03 3.87 -7.46
CA ALA A 64 0.45 5.07 -6.87
C ALA A 64 -0.51 4.75 -5.71
N GLN A 65 -1.38 3.75 -5.89
CA GLN A 65 -2.31 3.29 -4.85
C GLN A 65 -1.58 2.66 -3.66
N TYR A 66 -0.53 1.87 -3.89
CA TYR A 66 0.31 1.37 -2.79
C TYR A 66 1.00 2.49 -2.01
N CYS A 67 1.50 3.51 -2.71
CA CYS A 67 2.07 4.70 -2.07
C CYS A 67 1.02 5.46 -1.24
N GLN A 68 -0.21 5.60 -1.74
CA GLN A 68 -1.31 6.22 -0.99
C GLN A 68 -1.70 5.41 0.25
N MET A 69 -1.85 4.10 0.13
CA MET A 69 -2.10 3.20 1.26
C MET A 69 -1.00 3.30 2.32
N ALA A 70 0.27 3.37 1.90
CA ALA A 70 1.39 3.54 2.81
C ALA A 70 1.37 4.88 3.53
N ASN A 71 1.05 5.96 2.84
CA ASN A 71 0.91 7.28 3.44
C ASN A 71 -0.26 7.34 4.43
N TYR A 72 -1.41 6.77 4.07
CA TYR A 72 -2.56 6.68 4.96
C TYR A 72 -2.22 5.94 6.25
N LEU A 73 -1.57 4.77 6.16
CA LEU A 73 -1.13 4.04 7.34
C LEU A 73 -0.07 4.80 8.14
N SER A 74 0.83 5.54 7.49
CA SER A 74 1.83 6.34 8.21
C SER A 74 1.20 7.52 8.96
N GLU A 75 0.07 8.04 8.49
CA GLU A 75 -0.66 9.14 9.13
C GLU A 75 -1.60 8.66 10.24
N ASN A 76 -2.18 7.46 10.07
CA ASN A 76 -3.17 6.89 11.00
C ASN A 76 -2.58 5.82 11.93
N ALA A 77 -1.32 5.42 11.76
CA ALA A 77 -0.65 4.56 12.70
C ALA A 77 -0.51 5.33 14.03
N PRO A 78 -0.89 4.74 15.18
CA PRO A 78 -0.54 5.33 16.46
C PRO A 78 0.97 5.45 16.50
N SER A 79 1.45 6.67 16.74
CA SER A 79 2.85 7.01 16.87
C SER A 79 3.56 5.92 17.67
N LYS A 80 4.37 5.10 17.00
CA LYS A 80 5.46 4.41 17.70
C LYS A 80 6.55 5.45 17.91
N GLU A 81 6.27 6.39 18.82
CA GLU A 81 7.33 7.01 19.61
C GLU A 81 8.03 5.87 20.37
N SER A 82 9.36 5.95 20.35
CA SER A 82 10.27 4.98 20.97
C SER A 82 10.15 4.97 22.48
#